data_AF-A0A3N5NQK8-F1
#
_entry.id   AF-A0A3N5NQK8-F1
#
_cell.length_a   1.000
_cell.length_b   1.000
_cell.length_c   1.000
_cell.angle_alpha   90.00
_cell.angle_beta   90.00
_cell.angle_gamma   90.00
#
_symmetry.space_group_name_H-M   'P 1'
#
loop_
_entity.id
_entity.type
_entity.pdbx_description
1 polymer ?
#
loop_
_entity_poly.entity_id
_entity_poly.type
_entity_poly.pdbx_seq_one_letter_code
_entity_poly.pdbx_strand_id
1 'polypeptide(L)'
;EQTPQAVLTAVGTVPVPKGPGSTSRTEQIDLAIKSSPIDLALLQPATTQVTKLTGQFSADVRVGGTLESPYLNGLLETTNGGFTVVPTGVTYGNTIARLLFEGDRLLVDRFEVSDDDQDRLVAIGELGIMRRGLGEMNVQVSAAQFKVLDNELGSIEVNTDLRLTGDAMKPTVTGEIRTEAGRLEVDQILDQLSRTPYRTAAAAPAEAPENGGDVPRLGLYDAATVDVRLRLPDDLVLRGRDMHASFSRIGLGDMNITVGGELLIRKAARGEPDLIGTITVVRGFYDFQRRRFEVMRDSQIRFQGTRPIDPALQVDAQRVITGVTAIVNIRGTARQPLVQLSSQPPLDEADVLSLIVFNQPINQLGEGERFRLAERAGALAVDYLASPLANSIGDALDLDIFEIRATGTESGRPSIALGEQVGSRLFVSFRQEFGSDEYSRFSLEYRINDVLRLVSTVTQGSARSHRTQRIDTTGVDLIYTISY
;
A
#
# COMPACT_ATOMS: atom_id res chain seq x y z
N GLU A 1 31.57 -4.46 39.39
CA GLU A 1 30.39 -4.75 40.24
C GLU A 1 29.68 -5.95 39.62
N GLN A 2 29.38 -6.99 40.42
CA GLN A 2 28.66 -8.16 39.92
C GLN A 2 27.22 -7.74 39.65
N THR A 3 26.77 -7.83 38.39
CA THR A 3 25.36 -7.73 38.06
C THR A 3 24.61 -8.75 38.93
N PRO A 4 23.60 -8.36 39.73
CA PRO A 4 22.87 -9.32 40.54
C PRO A 4 22.34 -10.41 39.60
N GLN A 5 22.66 -11.68 39.92
CA GLN A 5 22.19 -12.79 39.10
C GLN A 5 20.66 -12.73 39.05
N ALA A 6 20.10 -12.65 37.84
CA ALA A 6 18.66 -12.76 37.66
C ALA A 6 18.23 -14.18 38.08
N VAL A 7 17.45 -14.29 39.16
CA VAL A 7 16.98 -15.57 39.69
C VAL A 7 15.47 -15.63 39.53
N LEU A 8 15.00 -16.64 38.79
CA LEU A 8 13.60 -17.07 38.78
C LEU A 8 13.51 -18.35 39.60
N THR A 9 12.81 -18.28 40.74
CA THR A 9 12.59 -19.44 41.60
C THR A 9 11.14 -19.89 41.46
N ALA A 10 10.93 -21.13 41.06
CA ALA A 10 9.62 -21.77 41.08
C ALA A 10 9.65 -22.90 42.12
N VAL A 11 8.95 -22.71 43.24
CA VAL A 11 8.89 -23.68 44.34
C VAL A 11 7.47 -24.18 44.47
N GLY A 12 7.28 -25.50 44.41
CA GLY A 12 5.94 -26.06 44.54
C GLY A 12 5.81 -27.51 44.08
N THR A 13 4.57 -27.97 44.03
CA THR A 13 4.19 -29.31 43.59
C THR A 13 3.47 -29.21 42.25
N VAL A 14 4.03 -29.87 41.23
CA VAL A 14 3.42 -30.04 39.91
C VAL A 14 3.21 -31.53 39.65
N PRO A 15 1.98 -31.99 39.40
CA PRO A 15 1.71 -33.38 39.08
C PRO A 15 2.27 -33.74 37.70
N VAL A 16 3.09 -34.80 37.63
CA VAL A 16 3.69 -35.27 36.38
C VAL A 16 2.79 -36.33 35.74
N PRO A 17 2.24 -36.12 34.54
CA PRO A 17 1.39 -37.11 33.89
C PRO A 17 2.18 -38.37 33.52
N LYS A 18 1.74 -39.54 34.01
CA LYS A 18 2.40 -40.84 33.81
C LYS A 18 2.04 -41.56 32.49
N GLY A 19 1.38 -40.89 31.55
CA GLY A 19 1.02 -41.45 30.24
C GLY A 19 -0.32 -40.95 29.69
N PRO A 20 -0.67 -41.30 28.44
CA PRO A 20 -1.97 -40.96 27.85
C PRO A 20 -3.11 -41.62 28.65
N GLY A 21 -3.93 -40.79 29.32
CA GLY A 21 -5.04 -41.23 30.16
C GLY A 21 -4.84 -41.05 31.68
N SER A 22 -3.75 -40.43 32.17
CA SER A 22 -3.55 -40.25 33.61
C SER A 22 -4.47 -39.18 34.24
N THR A 23 -4.85 -39.41 35.50
CA THR A 23 -5.63 -38.51 36.38
C THR A 23 -4.86 -37.28 36.85
N SER A 24 -3.60 -37.11 36.43
CA SER A 24 -2.74 -35.96 36.77
C SER A 24 -3.30 -34.62 36.26
N ARG A 25 -4.38 -34.66 35.46
CA ARG A 25 -5.15 -33.48 35.04
C ARG A 25 -6.01 -32.90 36.18
N THR A 26 -6.51 -33.73 37.09
CA THR A 26 -7.35 -33.30 38.23
C THR A 26 -6.57 -33.13 39.52
N GLU A 27 -5.28 -33.45 39.53
CA GLU A 27 -4.40 -33.26 40.69
C GLU A 27 -4.13 -31.77 40.91
N GLN A 28 -4.06 -31.38 42.19
CA GLN A 28 -3.83 -29.99 42.55
C GLN A 28 -2.38 -29.57 42.27
N ILE A 29 -2.25 -28.38 41.73
CA ILE A 29 -1.00 -27.68 41.48
C ILE A 29 -0.91 -26.59 42.55
N ASP A 30 0.26 -26.44 43.15
CA ASP A 30 0.59 -25.27 43.97
C ASP A 30 2.04 -24.92 43.67
N LEU A 31 2.23 -23.84 42.90
CA LEU A 31 3.53 -23.38 42.44
C LEU A 31 3.68 -21.90 42.77
N ALA A 32 4.62 -21.57 43.65
CA ALA A 32 5.03 -20.20 43.92
C ALA A 32 6.19 -19.83 43.00
N ILE A 33 5.95 -18.87 42.11
CA ILE A 33 6.94 -18.31 41.18
C ILE A 33 7.34 -16.94 41.73
N LYS A 34 8.60 -16.78 42.12
CA LYS A 34 9.18 -15.50 42.51
C LYS A 34 10.40 -15.22 41.66
N SER A 35 10.51 -14.01 41.16
CA SER A 35 11.69 -13.54 40.44
C SER A 35 12.32 -12.32 41.12
N SER A 36 13.64 -12.23 41.09
CA SER A 36 14.31 -10.94 41.16
C SER A 36 13.98 -10.13 39.89
N PRO A 37 14.34 -8.84 39.81
CA PRO A 37 14.31 -8.14 38.53
C PRO A 37 15.13 -8.91 37.48
N ILE A 38 14.49 -9.26 36.36
CA ILE A 38 15.06 -9.98 35.22
C ILE A 38 15.09 -9.02 34.04
N ASP A 39 16.21 -8.97 33.33
CA ASP A 39 16.37 -8.15 32.13
C ASP A 39 15.47 -8.65 30.98
N LEU A 40 14.64 -7.77 30.43
CA LEU A 40 13.79 -8.05 29.28
C LEU A 40 14.57 -8.41 28.02
N ALA A 41 15.84 -8.02 27.92
CA ALA A 41 16.71 -8.38 26.80
C ALA A 41 16.83 -9.91 26.60
N LEU A 42 16.64 -10.69 27.66
CA LEU A 42 16.64 -12.16 27.58
C LEU A 42 15.47 -12.72 26.77
N LEU A 43 14.39 -11.95 26.60
CA LEU A 43 13.21 -12.34 25.82
C LEU A 43 13.33 -11.96 24.34
N GLN A 44 14.41 -11.29 23.93
CA GLN A 44 14.64 -10.86 22.54
C GLN A 44 14.50 -12.01 21.51
N PRO A 45 14.96 -13.25 21.75
CA PRO A 45 14.79 -14.35 20.79
C PRO A 45 13.34 -14.80 20.58
N ALA A 46 12.41 -14.41 21.45
CA ALA A 46 11.00 -14.80 21.37
C ALA A 46 10.18 -13.94 20.39
N THR A 47 10.77 -12.87 19.84
CA THR A 47 10.07 -11.92 18.96
C THR A 47 10.95 -11.49 17.80
N THR A 48 10.35 -11.40 16.61
CA THR A 48 10.98 -10.86 15.39
C THR A 48 10.40 -9.51 14.99
N GLN A 49 9.22 -9.17 15.51
CA GLN A 49 8.52 -7.91 15.22
C GLN A 49 9.03 -6.76 16.10
N VAL A 50 9.67 -7.11 17.22
CA VAL A 50 10.14 -6.18 18.23
C VAL A 50 11.63 -6.43 18.49
N THR A 51 12.43 -5.36 18.51
CA THR A 51 13.89 -5.42 18.71
C THR A 51 14.35 -4.45 19.79
N LYS A 52 15.61 -4.56 20.22
CA LYS A 52 16.22 -3.71 21.26
C LYS A 52 15.41 -3.73 22.57
N LEU A 53 14.96 -4.91 22.99
CA LEU A 53 14.28 -5.06 24.29
C LEU A 53 15.23 -4.67 25.42
N THR A 54 14.82 -3.71 26.24
CA THR A 54 15.51 -3.25 27.45
C THR A 54 14.54 -3.13 28.60
N GLY A 55 15.06 -2.98 29.82
CA GLY A 55 14.28 -2.81 31.05
C GLY A 55 14.22 -4.09 31.88
N GLN A 56 13.46 -4.04 32.97
CA GLN A 56 13.41 -5.13 33.93
C GLN A 56 11.97 -5.53 34.22
N PHE A 57 11.73 -6.82 34.38
CA PHE A 57 10.47 -7.34 34.88
C PHE A 57 10.69 -8.17 36.15
N SER A 58 9.71 -8.15 37.05
CA SER A 58 9.66 -9.01 38.23
C SER A 58 8.29 -9.64 38.37
N ALA A 59 8.25 -10.89 38.81
CA ALA A 59 7.04 -11.67 39.01
C ALA A 59 7.00 -12.24 40.43
N ASP A 60 5.88 -12.07 41.12
CA ASP A 60 5.52 -12.79 42.33
C ASP A 60 4.11 -13.36 42.12
N VAL A 61 4.05 -14.57 41.57
CA VAL A 61 2.82 -15.21 41.11
C VAL A 61 2.72 -16.60 41.72
N ARG A 62 1.55 -16.91 42.29
CA ARG A 62 1.19 -18.23 42.77
C ARG A 62 0.19 -18.87 41.82
N VAL A 63 0.55 -20.02 41.27
CA VAL A 63 -0.30 -20.85 40.43
C VAL A 63 -0.90 -21.94 41.30
N GLY A 64 -2.21 -21.92 41.47
CA GLY A 64 -2.97 -22.92 42.20
C GLY A 64 -4.01 -23.62 41.34
N GLY A 65 -4.74 -24.58 41.91
CA GLY A 65 -5.88 -25.21 41.26
C GLY A 65 -5.50 -26.53 40.61
N THR A 66 -6.07 -26.88 39.46
CA THR A 66 -5.74 -28.11 38.73
C THR A 66 -5.19 -27.78 37.36
N LEU A 67 -4.61 -28.77 36.67
CA LEU A 67 -4.20 -28.58 35.28
C LEU A 67 -5.40 -28.26 34.35
N GLU A 68 -6.64 -28.55 34.79
CA GLU A 68 -7.87 -28.24 34.06
C GLU A 68 -8.48 -26.87 34.38
N SER A 69 -8.16 -26.29 35.54
CA SER A 69 -8.65 -24.98 35.98
C SER A 69 -7.60 -24.35 36.90
N PRO A 70 -6.50 -23.84 36.33
CA PRO A 70 -5.52 -23.13 37.11
C PRO A 70 -6.10 -21.79 37.52
N TYR A 71 -5.82 -21.37 38.74
CA TYR A 71 -6.03 -19.99 39.18
C TYR A 71 -4.67 -19.37 39.48
N LEU A 72 -4.48 -18.13 39.05
CA LEU A 72 -3.25 -17.37 39.22
C LEU A 72 -3.54 -16.23 40.18
N ASN A 73 -2.71 -16.08 41.21
CA ASN A 73 -2.79 -14.95 42.13
C ASN A 73 -1.41 -14.32 42.29
N GLY A 74 -1.32 -13.01 42.11
CA GLY A 74 -0.06 -12.30 42.30
C GLY A 74 0.14 -11.14 41.36
N LEU A 75 1.39 -10.71 41.24
CA LEU A 75 1.76 -9.47 40.59
C LEU A 75 2.91 -9.71 39.61
N LEU A 76 2.76 -9.16 38.42
CA LEU A 76 3.81 -9.04 37.42
C LEU A 76 4.02 -7.56 37.13
N GLU A 77 5.25 -7.11 37.30
CA GLU A 77 5.64 -5.71 37.14
C GLU A 77 6.80 -5.59 36.15
N THR A 78 6.72 -4.60 35.28
CA THR A 78 7.78 -4.21 34.34
C THR A 78 8.07 -2.74 34.54
N THR A 79 9.34 -2.38 34.62
CA THR A 79 9.79 -1.00 34.78
C THR A 79 10.89 -0.67 33.79
N ASN A 80 10.90 0.58 33.33
CA ASN A 80 11.86 1.11 32.35
C ASN A 80 11.99 0.23 31.10
N GLY A 81 10.89 -0.37 30.65
CA GLY A 81 10.88 -1.19 29.45
C GLY A 81 11.09 -0.33 28.21
N GLY A 82 11.92 -0.80 27.29
CA GLY A 82 12.15 -0.15 26.00
C GLY A 82 12.20 -1.17 24.87
N PHE A 83 11.70 -0.79 23.70
CA PHE A 83 11.66 -1.66 22.53
C PHE A 83 11.40 -0.89 21.24
N THR A 84 11.86 -1.42 20.10
CA THR A 84 11.61 -0.87 18.76
C THR A 84 10.69 -1.81 17.98
N VAL A 85 9.60 -1.28 17.43
CA VAL A 85 8.69 -2.04 16.55
C VAL A 85 9.19 -1.93 15.11
N VAL A 86 9.72 -3.03 14.58
CA VAL A 86 10.44 -3.02 13.29
C VAL A 86 9.56 -2.55 12.12
N PRO A 87 8.31 -3.02 11.95
CA PRO A 87 7.48 -2.58 10.83
C PRO A 87 7.16 -1.09 10.83
N THR A 88 7.05 -0.47 12.01
CA THR A 88 6.70 0.94 12.13
C THR A 88 7.92 1.85 12.24
N GLY A 89 9.09 1.31 12.59
CA GLY A 89 10.33 2.05 12.82
C GLY A 89 10.38 2.81 14.16
N VAL A 90 9.28 2.85 14.91
CA VAL A 90 9.18 3.62 16.15
C VAL A 90 9.87 2.89 17.30
N THR A 91 10.62 3.65 18.10
CA THR A 91 11.22 3.18 19.35
C THR A 91 10.45 3.71 20.54
N TYR A 92 10.02 2.81 21.39
CA TYR A 92 9.27 3.08 22.59
C TYR A 92 10.15 2.87 23.83
N GLY A 93 9.91 3.67 24.86
CA GLY A 93 10.65 3.67 26.11
C GLY A 93 9.75 3.92 27.31
N ASN A 94 10.36 3.99 28.49
CA ASN A 94 9.68 4.26 29.76
C ASN A 94 8.45 3.38 30.00
N THR A 95 8.49 2.14 29.51
CA THR A 95 7.35 1.23 29.63
C THR A 95 7.20 0.79 31.07
N ILE A 96 6.02 1.02 31.63
CA ILE A 96 5.61 0.57 32.95
C ILE A 96 4.40 -0.34 32.75
N ALA A 97 4.51 -1.59 33.18
CA ALA A 97 3.40 -2.52 33.16
C ALA A 97 3.18 -3.08 34.57
N ARG A 98 1.94 -3.10 35.02
CA ARG A 98 1.52 -3.66 36.30
C ARG A 98 0.28 -4.52 36.06
N LEU A 99 0.49 -5.81 36.23
CA LEU A 99 -0.41 -6.88 35.85
C LEU A 99 -0.76 -7.70 37.10
N LEU A 100 -2.02 -7.65 37.52
CA LEU A 100 -2.52 -8.35 38.69
C LEU A 100 -3.27 -9.59 38.27
N PHE A 101 -2.85 -10.75 38.76
CA PHE A 101 -3.56 -11.99 38.59
C PHE A 101 -4.51 -12.18 39.79
N GLU A 102 -5.79 -12.34 39.50
CA GLU A 102 -6.85 -12.57 40.49
C GLU A 102 -7.70 -13.76 40.05
N GLY A 103 -7.33 -14.94 40.53
CA GLY A 103 -8.05 -16.17 40.25
C GLY A 103 -8.00 -16.55 38.76
N ASP A 104 -9.13 -16.38 38.08
CA ASP A 104 -9.34 -16.63 36.66
C ASP A 104 -9.30 -15.36 35.81
N ARG A 105 -8.79 -14.24 36.36
CA ARG A 105 -8.67 -12.96 35.66
C ARG A 105 -7.27 -12.38 35.77
N LEU A 106 -6.88 -11.66 34.73
CA LEU A 106 -5.70 -10.81 34.65
C LEU A 106 -6.18 -9.37 34.52
N LEU A 107 -5.93 -8.57 35.55
CA LEU A 107 -6.19 -7.13 35.57
C LEU A 107 -4.94 -6.40 35.07
N VAL A 108 -5.11 -5.57 34.05
CA VAL A 108 -4.14 -4.58 33.60
C VAL A 108 -4.38 -3.30 34.39
N ASP A 109 -3.77 -3.21 35.58
CA ASP A 109 -3.89 -2.04 36.48
C ASP A 109 -3.24 -0.81 35.86
N ARG A 110 -2.09 -1.00 35.22
CA ARG A 110 -1.41 0.04 34.45
C ARG A 110 -0.56 -0.57 33.36
N PHE A 111 -0.78 -0.16 32.12
CA PHE A 111 0.20 -0.30 31.06
C PHE A 111 0.42 1.09 30.47
N GLU A 112 1.64 1.58 30.54
CA GLU A 112 2.02 2.89 30.03
C GLU A 112 3.30 2.73 29.24
N VAL A 113 3.35 3.34 28.07
CA VAL A 113 4.51 3.35 27.20
C VAL A 113 4.65 4.73 26.58
N SER A 114 5.90 5.20 26.46
CA SER A 114 6.21 6.46 25.80
C SER A 114 6.87 6.20 24.46
N ASP A 115 6.57 7.03 23.46
CA ASP A 115 7.37 7.12 22.25
C ASP A 115 8.67 7.92 22.50
N ASP A 116 9.40 8.21 21.43
CA ASP A 116 10.65 8.97 21.46
C ASP A 116 10.45 10.45 21.83
N ASP A 117 9.26 11.02 21.57
CA ASP A 117 8.89 12.39 21.92
C ASP A 117 8.32 12.54 23.34
N GLN A 118 8.24 11.42 24.08
CA GLN A 118 7.69 11.31 25.45
C GLN A 118 6.16 11.39 25.53
N ASP A 119 5.48 11.29 24.40
CA ASP A 119 4.03 11.15 24.35
C ASP A 119 3.61 9.75 24.78
N ARG A 120 2.45 9.65 25.44
CA ARG A 120 2.09 8.46 26.24
C ARG A 120 0.90 7.73 25.64
N LEU A 121 1.04 6.42 25.55
CA LEU A 121 -0.06 5.48 25.37
C LEU A 121 -0.31 4.76 26.69
N VAL A 122 -1.57 4.74 27.10
CA VAL A 122 -2.04 4.05 28.31
C VAL A 122 -3.02 2.96 27.90
N ALA A 123 -2.87 1.78 28.48
CA ALA A 123 -3.84 0.71 28.39
C ALA A 123 -4.23 0.19 29.77
N ILE A 124 -5.52 -0.02 29.96
CA ILE A 124 -6.11 -0.56 31.19
C ILE A 124 -7.22 -1.53 30.83
N GLY A 125 -7.49 -2.50 31.70
CA GLY A 125 -8.58 -3.43 31.46
C GLY A 125 -8.40 -4.77 32.12
N GLU A 126 -9.11 -5.76 31.63
CA GLU A 126 -9.08 -7.11 32.16
C GLU A 126 -9.10 -8.17 31.04
N LEU A 127 -8.51 -9.32 31.34
CA LEU A 127 -8.52 -10.50 30.48
C LEU A 127 -8.86 -11.72 31.33
N GLY A 128 -9.85 -12.50 30.91
CA GLY A 128 -10.16 -13.79 31.49
C GLY A 128 -9.06 -14.80 31.16
N ILE A 129 -8.82 -15.72 32.08
CA ILE A 129 -7.87 -16.83 31.96
C ILE A 129 -8.69 -18.12 31.95
N MET A 130 -8.51 -18.94 30.92
CA MET A 130 -9.22 -20.20 30.75
C MET A 130 -8.26 -21.38 30.59
N ARG A 131 -8.80 -22.60 30.63
CA ARG A 131 -8.06 -23.87 30.60
C ARG A 131 -6.94 -24.01 29.55
N ARG A 132 -7.04 -23.34 28.39
CA ARG A 132 -6.07 -23.46 27.29
C ARG A 132 -5.58 -22.12 26.75
N GLY A 133 -5.74 -21.04 27.51
CA GLY A 133 -5.27 -19.72 27.08
C GLY A 133 -6.10 -18.58 27.65
N LEU A 134 -6.20 -17.52 26.87
CA LEU A 134 -6.93 -16.32 27.23
C LEU A 134 -8.43 -16.47 26.86
N GLY A 135 -9.30 -15.96 27.72
CA GLY A 135 -10.75 -15.94 27.56
C GLY A 135 -11.25 -14.60 27.01
N GLU A 136 -12.35 -14.12 27.55
CA GLU A 136 -12.87 -12.79 27.20
C GLU A 136 -11.92 -11.68 27.67
N MET A 137 -11.74 -10.66 26.86
CA MET A 137 -10.99 -9.46 27.19
C MET A 137 -11.87 -8.22 27.12
N ASN A 138 -11.48 -7.22 27.90
CA ASN A 138 -12.00 -5.88 27.86
C ASN A 138 -10.85 -4.93 28.19
N VAL A 139 -10.19 -4.43 27.15
CA VAL A 139 -9.03 -3.53 27.27
C VAL A 139 -9.35 -2.22 26.59
N GLN A 140 -9.16 -1.12 27.30
CA GLN A 140 -9.19 0.22 26.76
C GLN A 140 -7.76 0.69 26.51
N VAL A 141 -7.53 1.28 25.35
CA VAL A 141 -6.25 1.86 24.94
C VAL A 141 -6.49 3.30 24.56
N SER A 142 -5.84 4.22 25.26
CA SER A 142 -5.95 5.64 24.98
C SER A 142 -4.57 6.25 24.79
N ALA A 143 -4.43 7.12 23.81
CA ALA A 143 -3.18 7.84 23.57
C ALA A 143 -3.49 9.24 23.05
N ALA A 144 -2.59 10.18 23.33
CA ALA A 144 -2.66 11.54 22.81
C ALA A 144 -1.32 11.86 22.14
N GLN A 145 -1.38 12.40 20.92
CA GLN A 145 -0.21 12.76 20.11
C GLN A 145 0.85 11.64 20.00
N PHE A 146 0.41 10.38 19.99
CA PHE A 146 1.32 9.25 20.11
C PHE A 146 1.82 8.81 18.73
N LYS A 147 3.14 8.71 18.57
CA LYS A 147 3.78 8.31 17.31
C LYS A 147 3.60 6.82 17.07
N VAL A 148 2.98 6.48 15.93
CA VAL A 148 2.67 5.09 15.55
C VAL A 148 3.42 4.62 14.31
N LEU A 149 3.97 5.55 13.54
CA LEU A 149 4.78 5.28 12.35
C LEU A 149 5.92 6.30 12.28
N ASP A 150 7.14 5.83 12.07
CA ASP A 150 8.30 6.64 11.70
C ASP A 150 9.32 5.78 10.94
N ASN A 151 9.12 5.70 9.64
CA ASN A 151 9.96 4.90 8.74
C ASN A 151 9.97 5.50 7.33
N GLU A 152 10.44 4.73 6.35
CA GLU A 152 10.47 5.14 4.94
C GLU A 152 9.07 5.46 4.37
N LEU A 153 8.01 4.87 4.90
CA LEU A 153 6.63 5.11 4.48
C LEU A 153 6.08 6.44 4.98
N GLY A 154 6.70 7.06 5.99
CA GLY A 154 6.19 8.30 6.56
C GLY A 154 6.37 8.42 8.07
N SER A 155 5.72 9.45 8.62
CA SER A 155 5.64 9.72 10.05
C SER A 155 4.18 10.05 10.41
N ILE A 156 3.61 9.33 11.37
CA ILE A 156 2.22 9.51 11.80
C ILE A 156 2.14 9.50 13.32
N GLU A 157 1.48 10.51 13.85
CA GLU A 157 1.04 10.61 15.23
C GLU A 157 -0.49 10.54 15.30
N VAL A 158 -1.01 9.95 16.37
CA VAL A 158 -2.45 9.78 16.55
C VAL A 158 -2.91 10.08 17.96
N ASN A 159 -4.14 10.55 18.07
CA ASN A 159 -4.94 10.45 19.29
C ASN A 159 -5.92 9.31 19.10
N THR A 160 -6.08 8.51 20.12
CA THR A 160 -6.88 7.30 20.01
C THR A 160 -7.61 7.00 21.30
N ASP A 161 -8.81 6.47 21.15
CA ASP A 161 -9.55 5.81 22.23
C ASP A 161 -10.14 4.53 21.63
N LEU A 162 -9.43 3.42 21.83
CA LEU A 162 -9.79 2.10 21.32
C LEU A 162 -10.23 1.21 22.46
N ARG A 163 -11.18 0.33 22.14
CA ARG A 163 -11.69 -0.69 23.02
C ARG A 163 -11.59 -2.05 22.33
N LEU A 164 -10.84 -2.94 22.95
CA LEU A 164 -10.64 -4.32 22.53
C LEU A 164 -11.53 -5.21 23.42
N THR A 165 -12.47 -5.91 22.80
CA THR A 165 -13.46 -6.73 23.52
C THR A 165 -13.63 -8.12 22.92
N GLY A 166 -14.25 -9.03 23.67
CA GLY A 166 -14.59 -10.38 23.20
C GLY A 166 -13.47 -11.39 23.45
N ASP A 167 -13.47 -12.50 22.73
CA ASP A 167 -12.47 -13.57 22.90
C ASP A 167 -11.07 -13.05 22.51
N ALA A 168 -10.08 -13.28 23.38
CA ALA A 168 -8.72 -12.77 23.18
C ALA A 168 -8.02 -13.29 21.91
N MET A 169 -8.46 -14.43 21.38
CA MET A 169 -7.99 -15.00 20.11
C MET A 169 -8.81 -14.51 18.91
N LYS A 170 -9.93 -13.83 19.13
CA LYS A 170 -10.79 -13.20 18.11
C LYS A 170 -11.28 -11.82 18.60
N PRO A 171 -10.35 -10.90 18.89
CA PRO A 171 -10.72 -9.65 19.53
C PRO A 171 -11.56 -8.80 18.57
N THR A 172 -12.50 -8.05 19.14
CA THR A 172 -13.25 -7.01 18.44
C THR A 172 -12.67 -5.67 18.86
N VAL A 173 -12.07 -4.97 17.89
CA VAL A 173 -11.45 -3.66 18.07
C VAL A 173 -12.44 -2.60 17.59
N THR A 174 -12.83 -1.72 18.50
CA THR A 174 -13.76 -0.61 18.23
C THR A 174 -13.18 0.70 18.73
N GLY A 175 -13.53 1.83 18.12
CA GLY A 175 -13.14 3.14 18.64
C GLY A 175 -12.84 4.16 17.56
N GLU A 176 -12.11 5.20 17.96
CA GLU A 176 -11.75 6.31 17.09
C GLU A 176 -10.24 6.55 17.12
N ILE A 177 -9.66 6.78 15.95
CA ILE A 177 -8.30 7.23 15.74
C ILE A 177 -8.38 8.59 15.03
N ARG A 178 -7.80 9.62 15.62
CA ARG A 178 -7.63 10.93 14.99
C ARG A 178 -6.15 11.12 14.68
N THR A 179 -5.81 11.32 13.42
CA THR A 179 -4.44 11.69 13.06
C THR A 179 -4.13 13.10 13.59
N GLU A 180 -2.89 13.33 13.96
CA GLU A 180 -2.32 14.68 14.00
C GLU A 180 -1.59 14.95 12.68
N ALA A 181 -0.83 16.05 12.65
CA ALA A 181 -0.03 16.44 11.50
C ALA A 181 0.98 15.35 11.14
N GLY A 182 0.62 14.54 10.14
CA GLY A 182 1.43 13.42 9.65
C GLY A 182 1.88 13.62 8.22
N ARG A 183 2.82 12.77 7.79
CA ARG A 183 3.28 12.68 6.39
C ARG A 183 3.33 11.22 5.96
N LEU A 184 2.77 10.92 4.80
CA LEU A 184 2.89 9.63 4.13
C LEU A 184 3.64 9.78 2.80
N GLU A 185 4.56 8.85 2.55
CA GLU A 185 5.31 8.72 1.29
C GLU A 185 4.57 7.76 0.36
N VAL A 186 3.70 8.32 -0.48
CA VAL A 186 2.88 7.60 -1.47
C VAL A 186 3.74 6.82 -2.46
N ASP A 187 4.90 7.36 -2.86
CA ASP A 187 5.86 6.66 -3.72
C ASP A 187 6.33 5.34 -3.10
N GLN A 188 6.70 5.36 -1.82
CA GLN A 188 7.17 4.18 -1.10
C GLN A 188 6.03 3.16 -0.89
N ILE A 189 4.83 3.64 -0.59
CA ILE A 189 3.64 2.80 -0.43
C ILE A 189 3.32 2.09 -1.76
N LEU A 190 3.31 2.82 -2.88
CA LEU A 190 3.02 2.26 -4.20
C LEU A 190 4.05 1.20 -4.62
N ASP A 191 5.34 1.43 -4.34
CA ASP A 191 6.40 0.46 -4.64
C ASP A 191 6.24 -0.83 -3.81
N GLN A 192 5.93 -0.73 -2.52
CA GLN A 192 5.66 -1.90 -1.68
C GLN A 192 4.43 -2.70 -2.15
N LEU A 193 3.34 -2.01 -2.53
CA LEU A 193 2.14 -2.66 -3.07
C LEU A 193 2.41 -3.32 -4.44
N SER A 194 3.26 -2.71 -5.27
CA SER A 194 3.67 -3.24 -6.57
C SER A 194 4.53 -4.50 -6.46
N ARG A 195 5.39 -4.57 -5.44
CA ARG A 195 6.27 -5.71 -5.17
C ARG A 195 5.55 -6.90 -4.55
N THR A 196 4.34 -6.70 -4.03
CA THR A 196 3.50 -7.78 -3.55
C THR A 196 2.75 -8.31 -4.77
N PRO A 197 3.17 -9.44 -5.40
CA PRO A 197 2.40 -9.97 -6.51
C PRO A 197 0.97 -10.16 -6.01
N TYR A 198 0.02 -9.56 -6.73
CA TYR A 198 -1.39 -9.87 -6.59
C TYR A 198 -1.49 -11.36 -6.30
N ARG A 199 -2.06 -11.73 -5.15
CA ARG A 199 -2.55 -13.09 -4.94
C ARG A 199 -3.57 -13.30 -6.03
N THR A 200 -3.11 -13.81 -7.16
CA THR A 200 -3.95 -14.27 -8.23
C THR A 200 -4.87 -15.32 -7.63
N ALA A 201 -6.12 -15.26 -8.06
CA ALA A 201 -7.20 -16.16 -7.68
C ALA A 201 -6.69 -17.56 -7.39
N ALA A 202 -7.11 -18.09 -6.24
CA ALA A 202 -6.87 -19.44 -5.74
C ALA A 202 -6.34 -20.38 -6.82
N ALA A 203 -5.02 -20.53 -6.89
CA ALA A 203 -4.43 -21.66 -7.56
C ALA A 203 -5.03 -22.90 -6.90
N ALA A 204 -5.65 -23.77 -7.70
CA ALA A 204 -6.00 -25.12 -7.28
C ALA A 204 -4.82 -25.71 -6.50
N PRO A 205 -5.06 -26.41 -5.38
CA PRO A 205 -4.01 -26.79 -4.45
C PRO A 205 -2.97 -27.63 -5.19
N ALA A 206 -1.81 -27.04 -5.44
CA ALA A 206 -0.62 -27.78 -5.77
C ALA A 206 -0.33 -28.68 -4.56
N GLU A 207 -0.22 -29.98 -4.81
CA GLU A 207 0.13 -30.97 -3.81
C GLU A 207 1.34 -30.47 -3.00
N ALA A 208 1.09 -30.25 -1.71
CA ALA A 208 2.08 -29.77 -0.78
C ALA A 208 3.23 -30.78 -0.72
N PRO A 209 4.51 -30.35 -0.79
CA PRO A 209 5.59 -31.22 -0.37
C PRO A 209 5.36 -31.61 1.10
N GLU A 210 5.34 -32.91 1.40
CA GLU A 210 5.20 -33.50 2.74
C GLU A 210 6.44 -33.24 3.63
N ASN A 211 6.86 -31.99 3.74
CA ASN A 211 7.81 -31.54 4.75
C ASN A 211 7.00 -30.79 5.81
N GLY A 212 6.76 -31.47 6.93
CA GLY A 212 6.21 -30.97 8.21
C GLY A 212 5.62 -29.56 8.14
N GLY A 213 4.33 -29.51 7.78
CA GLY A 213 3.60 -28.27 7.53
C GLY A 213 3.73 -27.28 8.70
N ASP A 214 4.44 -26.20 8.44
CA ASP A 214 4.31 -24.97 9.20
C ASP A 214 2.91 -24.42 8.85
N VAL A 215 1.91 -24.86 9.62
CA VAL A 215 0.56 -24.31 9.54
C VAL A 215 0.74 -22.81 9.76
N PRO A 216 0.37 -21.93 8.81
CA PRO A 216 0.57 -20.50 9.00
C PRO A 216 -0.13 -20.12 10.30
N ARG A 217 0.65 -19.78 11.33
CA ARG A 217 0.12 -19.40 12.64
C ARG A 217 -0.68 -18.13 12.40
N LEU A 218 -2.00 -18.27 12.40
CA LEU A 218 -2.92 -17.13 12.24
C LEU A 218 -2.50 -16.03 13.20
N GLY A 219 -2.20 -14.85 12.68
CA GLY A 219 -1.91 -13.69 13.51
C GLY A 219 -3.16 -13.21 14.23
N LEU A 220 -3.00 -12.57 15.39
CA LEU A 220 -4.13 -11.94 16.11
C LEU A 220 -4.89 -10.95 15.21
N TYR A 221 -4.19 -10.25 14.31
CA TYR A 221 -4.78 -9.37 13.30
C TYR A 221 -5.74 -10.11 12.35
N ASP A 222 -5.35 -11.29 11.86
CA ASP A 222 -6.18 -12.06 10.93
C ASP A 222 -7.51 -12.45 11.59
N ALA A 223 -7.45 -12.89 12.85
CA ALA A 223 -8.61 -13.33 13.61
C ALA A 223 -9.48 -12.17 14.17
N ALA A 224 -8.94 -10.95 14.23
CA ALA A 224 -9.64 -9.79 14.78
C ALA A 224 -10.80 -9.31 13.92
N THR A 225 -11.85 -8.81 14.57
CA THR A 225 -12.87 -7.96 13.95
C THR A 225 -12.50 -6.51 14.24
N VAL A 226 -12.58 -5.63 13.24
CA VAL A 226 -12.21 -4.21 13.36
C VAL A 226 -13.40 -3.37 12.94
N ASP A 227 -13.74 -2.36 13.74
CA ASP A 227 -14.69 -1.29 13.42
C ASP A 227 -14.17 0.02 14.01
N VAL A 228 -13.30 0.70 13.25
CA VAL A 228 -12.56 1.87 13.72
C VAL A 228 -12.85 3.06 12.83
N ARG A 229 -13.19 4.18 13.44
CA ARG A 229 -13.32 5.47 12.76
C ARG A 229 -11.96 6.17 12.72
N LEU A 230 -11.46 6.45 11.53
CA LEU A 230 -10.27 7.26 11.30
C LEU A 230 -10.68 8.67 10.90
N ARG A 231 -10.30 9.66 11.70
CA ARG A 231 -10.50 11.08 11.42
C ARG A 231 -9.19 11.75 11.05
N LEU A 232 -9.22 12.53 9.98
CA LEU A 232 -8.07 13.26 9.45
C LEU A 232 -8.36 14.77 9.51
N PRO A 233 -7.81 15.53 10.48
CA PRO A 233 -8.11 16.94 10.69
C PRO A 233 -7.34 17.87 9.74
N ASP A 234 -7.53 17.66 8.43
CA ASP A 234 -7.06 18.55 7.36
C ASP A 234 -5.54 18.81 7.32
N ASP A 235 -4.75 17.92 7.91
CA ASP A 235 -3.31 18.11 8.17
C ASP A 235 -2.43 16.94 7.72
N LEU A 236 -3.01 15.85 7.21
CA LEU A 236 -2.23 14.73 6.68
C LEU A 236 -1.61 15.10 5.33
N VAL A 237 -0.29 15.08 5.25
CA VAL A 237 0.46 15.35 4.01
C VAL A 237 0.72 14.05 3.27
N LEU A 238 0.17 13.93 2.07
CA LEU A 238 0.52 12.91 1.10
C LEU A 238 1.63 13.45 0.19
N ARG A 239 2.81 12.84 0.27
CA ARG A 239 3.97 13.20 -0.54
C ARG A 239 4.34 12.04 -1.45
N GLY A 240 4.62 12.31 -2.70
CA GLY A 240 5.17 11.34 -3.64
C GLY A 240 6.29 12.00 -4.42
N ARG A 241 7.38 11.29 -4.64
CA ARG A 241 8.52 11.77 -5.43
C ARG A 241 8.86 10.73 -6.47
N ASP A 242 9.07 11.19 -7.70
CA ASP A 242 9.41 10.36 -8.86
C ASP A 242 8.54 9.09 -8.90
N MET A 243 7.23 9.27 -8.76
CA MET A 243 6.30 8.14 -8.70
C MET A 243 6.27 7.45 -10.07
N HIS A 244 6.35 6.12 -10.09
CA HIS A 244 6.22 5.32 -11.30
C HIS A 244 5.15 4.26 -11.10
N ALA A 245 4.32 4.02 -12.11
CA ALA A 245 3.53 2.80 -12.13
C ALA A 245 4.45 1.61 -12.42
N SER A 246 4.20 0.45 -11.81
CA SER A 246 5.09 -0.74 -11.90
C SER A 246 5.34 -1.23 -13.34
N PHE A 247 4.53 -0.78 -14.30
CA PHE A 247 4.58 -1.16 -15.72
C PHE A 247 4.91 0.02 -16.65
N SER A 248 5.09 1.24 -16.12
CA SER A 248 5.27 2.46 -16.93
C SER A 248 6.67 3.03 -16.82
N ARG A 249 7.20 3.51 -17.94
CA ARG A 249 8.42 4.33 -18.00
C ARG A 249 8.13 5.82 -17.84
N ILE A 250 6.86 6.22 -17.85
CA ILE A 250 6.46 7.60 -17.62
C ILE A 250 6.28 7.78 -16.13
N GLY A 251 7.16 8.58 -15.53
CA GLY A 251 6.96 9.05 -14.17
C GLY A 251 5.62 9.77 -14.06
N LEU A 252 4.81 9.30 -13.11
CA LEU A 252 3.63 9.98 -12.59
C LEU A 252 4.02 11.28 -11.86
N GLY A 253 5.31 11.60 -11.76
CA GLY A 253 5.78 12.88 -11.23
C GLY A 253 5.74 12.93 -9.71
N ASP A 254 5.67 14.16 -9.18
CA ASP A 254 5.71 14.41 -7.74
C ASP A 254 4.36 14.92 -7.25
N MET A 255 4.02 14.61 -6.00
CA MET A 255 2.86 15.18 -5.34
C MET A 255 3.21 15.68 -3.94
N ASN A 256 2.53 16.75 -3.53
CA ASN A 256 2.51 17.21 -2.15
C ASN A 256 1.13 17.78 -1.87
N ILE A 257 0.27 16.96 -1.26
CA ILE A 257 -1.14 17.25 -1.07
C ILE A 257 -1.47 17.06 0.41
N THR A 258 -1.99 18.11 1.04
CA THR A 258 -2.60 18.02 2.36
C THR A 258 -4.05 17.60 2.20
N VAL A 259 -4.45 16.57 2.92
CA VAL A 259 -5.78 15.98 2.89
C VAL A 259 -6.41 15.93 4.28
N GLY A 260 -7.73 15.87 4.30
CA GLY A 260 -8.52 15.60 5.50
C GLY A 260 -9.74 14.74 5.18
N GLY A 261 -10.58 14.51 6.18
CA GLY A 261 -11.83 13.75 6.03
C GLY A 261 -12.02 12.68 7.09
N GLU A 262 -12.93 11.74 6.81
CA GLU A 262 -13.27 10.65 7.72
C GLU A 262 -13.40 9.33 6.93
N LEU A 263 -12.80 8.27 7.49
CA LEU A 263 -12.89 6.91 7.00
C LEU A 263 -13.37 5.98 8.11
N LEU A 264 -14.24 5.06 7.77
CA LEU A 264 -14.61 3.91 8.58
C LEU A 264 -13.83 2.70 8.06
N ILE A 265 -13.00 2.12 8.92
CA ILE A 265 -12.23 0.92 8.65
C ILE A 265 -12.98 -0.24 9.29
N ARG A 266 -13.50 -1.15 8.46
CA ARG A 266 -14.16 -2.36 8.94
C ARG A 266 -13.38 -3.58 8.48
N LYS A 267 -13.37 -4.62 9.31
CA LYS A 267 -12.79 -5.92 8.97
C LYS A 267 -13.54 -7.01 9.71
N ALA A 268 -14.06 -7.99 8.99
CA ALA A 268 -14.55 -9.21 9.63
C ALA A 268 -13.38 -10.10 10.07
N ALA A 269 -13.60 -10.95 11.07
CA ALA A 269 -12.64 -12.00 11.43
C ALA A 269 -12.28 -12.85 10.20
N ARG A 270 -10.97 -12.98 9.91
CA ARG A 270 -10.40 -13.64 8.73
C ARG A 270 -10.76 -13.02 7.38
N GLY A 271 -11.32 -11.82 7.37
CA GLY A 271 -11.58 -11.03 6.17
C GLY A 271 -10.49 -9.99 5.92
N GLU A 272 -10.50 -9.45 4.70
CA GLU A 272 -9.76 -8.24 4.33
C GLU A 272 -10.50 -6.98 4.80
N PRO A 273 -9.78 -5.90 5.13
CA PRO A 273 -10.41 -4.65 5.55
C PRO A 273 -11.16 -3.96 4.39
N ASP A 274 -12.33 -3.41 4.66
CA ASP A 274 -13.06 -2.47 3.82
C ASP A 274 -12.94 -1.04 4.36
N LEU A 275 -12.88 -0.08 3.44
CA LEU A 275 -12.83 1.35 3.73
C LEU A 275 -14.11 2.01 3.23
N ILE A 276 -14.74 2.83 4.06
CA ILE A 276 -15.92 3.62 3.69
C ILE A 276 -15.72 5.05 4.17
N GLY A 277 -15.94 6.03 3.30
CA GLY A 277 -15.81 7.44 3.69
C GLY A 277 -15.27 8.29 2.56
N THR A 278 -14.83 9.49 2.90
CA THR A 278 -14.34 10.46 1.90
C THR A 278 -13.12 11.18 2.44
N ILE A 279 -12.08 11.23 1.60
CA ILE A 279 -10.91 12.06 1.79
C ILE A 279 -11.05 13.27 0.87
N THR A 280 -10.84 14.47 1.39
CA THR A 280 -10.91 15.73 0.65
C THR A 280 -9.56 16.41 0.63
N VAL A 281 -9.25 17.10 -0.48
CA VAL A 281 -8.04 17.89 -0.61
C VAL A 281 -8.21 19.23 0.09
N VAL A 282 -7.28 19.57 0.98
CA VAL A 282 -7.27 20.88 1.66
C VAL A 282 -6.49 21.89 0.85
N ARG A 283 -5.32 21.46 0.36
CA ARG A 283 -4.40 22.22 -0.49
C ARG A 283 -3.33 21.28 -1.02
N GLY A 284 -2.73 21.61 -2.14
CA GLY A 284 -1.61 20.83 -2.62
C GLY A 284 -1.27 21.14 -4.05
N PHE A 285 -0.21 20.49 -4.51
CA PHE A 285 0.18 20.53 -5.89
C PHE A 285 0.65 19.16 -6.38
N TYR A 286 0.58 19.01 -7.69
CA TYR A 286 1.08 17.88 -8.44
C TYR A 286 2.04 18.39 -9.50
N ASP A 287 3.28 17.92 -9.49
CA ASP A 287 4.32 18.31 -10.42
C ASP A 287 4.46 17.21 -11.49
N PHE A 288 3.83 17.41 -12.65
CA PHE A 288 3.98 16.53 -13.80
C PHE A 288 5.11 17.03 -14.70
N GLN A 289 6.18 16.26 -14.87
CA GLN A 289 7.35 16.64 -15.69
C GLN A 289 7.89 18.06 -15.36
N ARG A 290 8.05 18.36 -14.06
CA ARG A 290 8.47 19.67 -13.53
C ARG A 290 7.47 20.81 -13.77
N ARG A 291 6.23 20.47 -14.12
CA ARG A 291 5.14 21.44 -14.27
C ARG A 291 4.14 21.25 -13.15
N ARG A 292 4.13 22.23 -12.25
CA ARG A 292 3.20 22.36 -11.15
C ARG A 292 1.77 22.63 -11.58
N PHE A 293 0.87 21.77 -11.15
CA PHE A 293 -0.58 21.96 -11.14
C PHE A 293 -1.04 22.15 -9.70
N GLU A 294 -1.87 23.16 -9.47
CA GLU A 294 -2.55 23.34 -8.19
C GLU A 294 -3.73 22.37 -8.13
N VAL A 295 -3.85 21.59 -7.06
CA VAL A 295 -4.99 20.69 -6.85
C VAL A 295 -6.07 21.44 -6.09
N MET A 296 -7.28 21.45 -6.64
CA MET A 296 -8.43 22.20 -6.13
C MET A 296 -9.02 21.55 -4.89
N ARG A 297 -9.58 22.38 -3.99
CA ARG A 297 -10.07 21.96 -2.66
C ARG A 297 -11.36 21.14 -2.66
N ASP A 298 -12.09 21.17 -3.78
CA ASP A 298 -13.27 20.35 -4.05
C ASP A 298 -12.91 18.94 -4.54
N SER A 299 -11.61 18.67 -4.71
CA SER A 299 -11.11 17.34 -5.05
C SER A 299 -11.34 16.37 -3.89
N GLN A 300 -11.88 15.19 -4.21
CA GLN A 300 -12.22 14.15 -3.25
C GLN A 300 -11.94 12.74 -3.76
N ILE A 301 -11.61 11.85 -2.82
CA ILE A 301 -11.47 10.41 -3.02
C ILE A 301 -12.51 9.73 -2.14
N ARG A 302 -13.44 8.99 -2.76
CA ARG A 302 -14.57 8.37 -2.06
C ARG A 302 -14.44 6.86 -2.01
N PHE A 303 -14.38 6.32 -0.80
CA PHE A 303 -14.34 4.89 -0.53
C PHE A 303 -15.75 4.37 -0.29
N GLN A 304 -16.15 3.35 -1.04
CA GLN A 304 -17.52 2.82 -1.06
C GLN A 304 -17.66 1.44 -0.40
N GLY A 305 -16.61 0.92 0.23
CA GLY A 305 -16.60 -0.44 0.80
C GLY A 305 -16.51 -1.55 -0.25
N THR A 306 -15.98 -1.26 -1.44
CA THR A 306 -15.79 -2.23 -2.52
C THR A 306 -14.61 -3.17 -2.22
N ARG A 307 -14.70 -4.39 -2.72
CA ARG A 307 -13.63 -5.40 -2.65
C ARG A 307 -13.35 -5.95 -4.06
N PRO A 308 -12.13 -5.81 -4.60
CA PRO A 308 -10.98 -5.12 -4.01
C PRO A 308 -11.22 -3.62 -3.79
N ILE A 309 -10.43 -2.98 -2.92
CA ILE A 309 -10.51 -1.54 -2.68
C ILE A 309 -10.24 -0.81 -4.00
N ASP A 310 -11.23 -0.04 -4.46
CA ASP A 310 -11.16 0.78 -5.67
C ASP A 310 -12.02 2.05 -5.47
N PRO A 311 -11.47 3.12 -4.89
CA PRO A 311 -12.23 4.32 -4.58
C PRO A 311 -12.58 5.11 -5.85
N ALA A 312 -13.68 5.85 -5.79
CA ALA A 312 -14.06 6.79 -6.83
C ALA A 312 -13.22 8.07 -6.71
N LEU A 313 -12.69 8.54 -7.84
CA LEU A 313 -11.88 9.74 -7.94
C LEU A 313 -12.70 10.90 -8.48
N GLN A 314 -12.56 12.07 -7.86
CA GLN A 314 -12.99 13.35 -8.41
C GLN A 314 -11.89 14.35 -8.05
N VAL A 315 -10.91 14.50 -8.93
CA VAL A 315 -9.78 15.39 -8.68
C VAL A 315 -9.73 16.44 -9.77
N ASP A 316 -9.63 17.70 -9.37
CA ASP A 316 -9.55 18.85 -10.24
C ASP A 316 -8.23 19.56 -10.00
N ALA A 317 -7.47 19.80 -11.06
CA ALA A 317 -6.19 20.49 -10.97
C ALA A 317 -6.05 21.52 -12.07
N GLN A 318 -5.36 22.62 -11.81
CA GLN A 318 -5.21 23.71 -12.78
C GLN A 318 -3.79 24.28 -12.83
N ARG A 319 -3.45 24.88 -13.96
CA ARG A 319 -2.19 25.60 -14.17
C ARG A 319 -2.39 26.72 -15.19
N VAL A 320 -1.85 27.91 -14.91
CA VAL A 320 -1.78 28.99 -15.90
C VAL A 320 -0.54 28.82 -16.77
N ILE A 321 -0.73 28.77 -18.08
CA ILE A 321 0.30 28.57 -19.11
C ILE A 321 0.12 29.67 -20.16
N THR A 322 1.05 30.61 -20.25
CA THR A 322 1.04 31.66 -21.28
C THR A 322 -0.29 32.46 -21.33
N GLY A 323 -0.92 32.68 -20.17
CA GLY A 323 -2.19 33.39 -20.06
C GLY A 323 -3.46 32.53 -20.27
N VAL A 324 -3.30 31.23 -20.53
CA VAL A 324 -4.39 30.24 -20.60
C VAL A 324 -4.42 29.42 -19.32
N THR A 325 -5.57 29.27 -18.68
CA THR A 325 -5.74 28.37 -17.52
C THR A 325 -6.05 26.97 -18.05
N ALA A 326 -5.08 26.06 -18.00
CA ALA A 326 -5.28 24.65 -18.30
C ALA A 326 -5.87 23.95 -17.07
N ILE A 327 -6.92 23.16 -17.27
CA ILE A 327 -7.69 22.46 -16.25
C ILE A 327 -7.64 20.96 -16.57
N VAL A 328 -7.34 20.16 -15.56
CA VAL A 328 -7.26 18.70 -15.60
C VAL A 328 -8.32 18.14 -14.65
N ASN A 329 -9.27 17.39 -15.19
CA ASN A 329 -10.31 16.74 -14.42
C ASN A 329 -10.08 15.22 -14.46
N ILE A 330 -9.94 14.60 -13.29
CA ILE A 330 -9.80 13.16 -13.13
C ILE A 330 -11.08 12.62 -12.50
N ARG A 331 -11.71 11.65 -13.16
CA ARG A 331 -12.97 11.00 -12.77
C ARG A 331 -12.80 9.47 -12.82
N GLY A 332 -13.84 8.71 -12.50
CA GLY A 332 -13.81 7.24 -12.55
C GLY A 332 -13.33 6.61 -11.24
N THR A 333 -12.71 5.43 -11.32
CA THR A 333 -12.16 4.73 -10.13
C THR A 333 -10.63 4.78 -10.15
N ALA A 334 -9.97 4.45 -9.04
CA ALA A 334 -8.51 4.41 -8.98
C ALA A 334 -7.89 3.38 -9.93
N ARG A 335 -8.61 2.29 -10.24
CA ARG A 335 -8.20 1.28 -11.24
C ARG A 335 -8.52 1.67 -12.68
N GLN A 336 -9.56 2.47 -12.90
CA GLN A 336 -9.96 2.97 -14.22
C GLN A 336 -10.22 4.49 -14.18
N PRO A 337 -9.16 5.27 -13.98
CA PRO A 337 -9.24 6.73 -14.00
C PRO A 337 -9.56 7.24 -15.41
N LEU A 338 -10.44 8.22 -15.51
CA LEU A 338 -10.75 8.97 -16.73
C LEU A 338 -10.18 10.38 -16.60
N VAL A 339 -9.29 10.76 -17.51
CA VAL A 339 -8.70 12.10 -17.56
C VAL A 339 -9.36 12.89 -18.69
N GLN A 340 -9.81 14.11 -18.35
CA GLN A 340 -10.37 15.09 -19.28
C GLN A 340 -9.57 16.39 -19.14
N LEU A 341 -9.16 16.98 -20.26
CA LEU A 341 -8.48 18.28 -20.27
C LEU A 341 -9.41 19.38 -20.80
N SER A 342 -9.32 20.55 -20.21
CA SER A 342 -10.04 21.75 -20.69
C SER A 342 -9.22 23.01 -20.40
N SER A 343 -9.67 24.16 -20.92
CA SER A 343 -8.99 25.42 -20.63
C SER A 343 -9.91 26.63 -20.61
N GLN A 344 -9.40 27.72 -20.03
CA GLN A 344 -9.99 29.04 -20.14
C GLN A 344 -8.97 30.05 -20.68
N PRO A 345 -9.21 30.69 -21.85
CA PRO A 345 -10.33 30.47 -22.79
C PRO A 345 -10.41 29.04 -23.34
N PRO A 346 -11.57 28.59 -23.84
CA PRO A 346 -11.76 27.21 -24.31
C PRO A 346 -10.88 26.93 -25.54
N LEU A 347 -10.10 25.86 -25.45
CA LEU A 347 -9.28 25.30 -26.52
C LEU A 347 -9.64 23.83 -26.71
N ASP A 348 -9.20 23.26 -27.83
CA ASP A 348 -9.31 21.82 -28.08
C ASP A 348 -8.41 21.03 -27.11
N GLU A 349 -8.84 19.83 -26.73
CA GLU A 349 -8.17 19.02 -25.70
C GLU A 349 -6.69 18.72 -26.06
N ALA A 350 -6.41 18.52 -27.35
CA ALA A 350 -5.07 18.31 -27.87
C ALA A 350 -4.19 19.58 -27.77
N ASP A 351 -4.76 20.77 -27.96
CA ASP A 351 -4.06 22.04 -27.74
C ASP A 351 -3.76 22.25 -26.25
N VAL A 352 -4.69 21.88 -25.36
CA VAL A 352 -4.47 21.91 -23.92
C VAL A 352 -3.34 20.96 -23.53
N LEU A 353 -3.33 19.74 -24.04
CA LEU A 353 -2.23 18.81 -23.79
C LEU A 353 -0.91 19.36 -24.36
N SER A 354 -0.91 19.92 -25.57
CA SER A 354 0.27 20.52 -26.18
C SER A 354 0.81 21.67 -25.31
N LEU A 355 -0.06 22.53 -24.79
CA LEU A 355 0.32 23.59 -23.84
C LEU A 355 0.93 22.99 -22.57
N ILE A 356 0.31 21.94 -22.01
CA ILE A 356 0.81 21.25 -20.83
C ILE A 356 2.16 20.58 -21.10
N VAL A 357 2.40 20.04 -22.30
CA VAL A 357 3.56 19.20 -22.62
C VAL A 357 4.72 19.99 -23.25
N PHE A 358 4.44 21.05 -23.99
CA PHE A 358 5.41 21.84 -24.77
C PHE A 358 5.33 23.35 -24.52
N ASN A 359 4.38 23.84 -23.71
CA ASN A 359 4.17 25.27 -23.45
C ASN A 359 3.76 26.08 -24.70
N GLN A 360 3.28 25.40 -25.74
CA GLN A 360 2.81 25.98 -26.99
C GLN A 360 1.66 25.14 -27.57
N PRO A 361 0.69 25.75 -28.28
CA PRO A 361 -0.41 25.03 -28.93
C PRO A 361 0.08 24.15 -30.09
N ILE A 362 -0.76 23.22 -30.54
CA ILE A 362 -0.41 22.17 -31.51
C ILE A 362 -0.01 22.75 -32.87
N ASN A 363 -0.64 23.85 -33.27
CA ASN A 363 -0.39 24.55 -34.52
C ASN A 363 0.98 25.26 -34.58
N GLN A 364 1.65 25.41 -33.44
CA GLN A 364 3.00 25.98 -33.34
C GLN A 364 4.07 24.89 -33.21
N LEU A 365 3.66 23.61 -33.10
CA LEU A 365 4.60 22.49 -33.03
C LEU A 365 5.19 22.13 -34.40
N GLY A 366 6.51 21.98 -34.44
CA GLY A 366 7.18 21.35 -35.59
C GLY A 366 6.76 19.88 -35.76
N GLU A 367 6.97 19.30 -36.95
CA GLU A 367 6.61 17.89 -37.25
C GLU A 367 7.22 16.90 -36.23
N GLY A 368 8.49 17.10 -35.84
CA GLY A 368 9.14 16.27 -34.82
C GLY A 368 8.67 16.51 -33.38
N GLU A 369 7.98 17.60 -33.09
CA GLU A 369 7.35 17.84 -31.78
C GLU A 369 5.95 17.23 -31.72
N ARG A 370 5.20 17.30 -32.82
CA ARG A 370 3.90 16.62 -32.99
C ARG A 370 4.03 15.11 -32.80
N PHE A 371 5.07 14.49 -33.37
CA PHE A 371 5.36 13.07 -33.14
C PHE A 371 5.63 12.76 -31.65
N ARG A 372 6.41 13.60 -30.95
CA ARG A 372 6.68 13.45 -29.51
C ARG A 372 5.43 13.68 -28.65
N LEU A 373 4.50 14.52 -29.08
CA LEU A 373 3.19 14.68 -28.43
C LEU A 373 2.38 13.39 -28.53
N ALA A 374 2.29 12.81 -29.73
CA ALA A 374 1.55 11.57 -30.00
C ALA A 374 2.10 10.39 -29.19
N GLU A 375 3.44 10.25 -29.13
CA GLU A 375 4.12 9.22 -28.33
C GLU A 375 3.75 9.35 -26.83
N ARG A 376 3.82 10.57 -26.28
CA ARG A 376 3.49 10.84 -24.87
C ARG A 376 2.02 10.61 -24.56
N ALA A 377 1.14 11.09 -25.44
CA ALA A 377 -0.30 10.91 -25.31
C ALA A 377 -0.69 9.44 -25.30
N GLY A 378 -0.14 8.66 -26.23
CA GLY A 378 -0.37 7.24 -26.29
C GLY A 378 0.14 6.53 -25.03
N ALA A 379 1.34 6.87 -24.55
CA ALA A 379 1.89 6.24 -23.36
C ALA A 379 1.09 6.57 -22.08
N LEU A 380 0.57 7.79 -21.94
CA LEU A 380 -0.39 8.12 -20.88
C LEU A 380 -1.69 7.31 -21.00
N ALA A 381 -2.18 7.09 -22.22
CA ALA A 381 -3.43 6.35 -22.47
C ALA A 381 -3.29 4.82 -22.31
N VAL A 382 -2.08 4.25 -22.39
CA VAL A 382 -1.82 2.83 -22.13
C VAL A 382 -1.86 2.49 -20.63
N ASP A 383 -1.56 3.45 -19.76
CA ASP A 383 -1.44 3.30 -18.30
C ASP A 383 -2.78 3.20 -17.55
N TYR A 384 -3.81 2.59 -18.15
CA TYR A 384 -5.16 2.44 -17.58
C TYR A 384 -6.03 3.72 -17.56
N LEU A 385 -5.50 4.85 -18.04
CA LEU A 385 -6.28 6.07 -18.33
C LEU A 385 -7.02 5.87 -19.66
N ALA A 386 -8.09 5.09 -19.65
CA ALA A 386 -8.93 4.88 -20.84
C ALA A 386 -9.58 6.22 -21.24
N SER A 387 -8.90 7.03 -22.06
CA SER A 387 -9.36 8.39 -22.32
C SER A 387 -9.76 8.64 -23.78
N PRO A 388 -10.93 9.29 -23.99
CA PRO A 388 -11.24 10.12 -25.16
C PRO A 388 -10.13 11.10 -25.56
N LEU A 389 -9.27 11.51 -24.61
CA LEU A 389 -8.05 12.29 -24.84
C LEU A 389 -7.20 11.73 -25.98
N ALA A 390 -7.01 10.40 -26.02
CA ALA A 390 -6.17 9.79 -27.02
C ALA A 390 -6.78 9.95 -28.43
N ASN A 391 -8.09 9.71 -28.55
CA ASN A 391 -8.82 9.93 -29.79
C ASN A 391 -8.80 11.42 -30.20
N SER A 392 -9.00 12.34 -29.26
CA SER A 392 -8.97 13.79 -29.51
C SER A 392 -7.61 14.26 -30.06
N ILE A 393 -6.52 13.61 -29.65
CA ILE A 393 -5.16 13.91 -30.11
C ILE A 393 -4.91 13.29 -31.48
N GLY A 394 -5.40 12.07 -31.72
CA GLY A 394 -5.39 11.46 -33.05
C GLY A 394 -6.08 12.36 -34.07
N ASP A 395 -7.28 12.85 -33.74
CA ASP A 395 -8.08 13.75 -34.58
C ASP A 395 -7.38 15.09 -34.82
N ALA A 396 -6.81 15.71 -33.78
CA ALA A 396 -6.15 17.02 -33.89
C ALA A 396 -4.79 16.98 -34.61
N LEU A 397 -4.13 15.82 -34.64
CA LEU A 397 -2.88 15.62 -35.34
C LEU A 397 -3.06 15.17 -36.80
N ASP A 398 -4.31 14.99 -37.27
CA ASP A 398 -4.66 14.48 -38.61
C ASP A 398 -3.95 13.14 -38.93
N LEU A 399 -3.82 12.28 -37.91
CA LEU A 399 -3.16 10.98 -38.08
C LEU A 399 -4.11 9.98 -38.74
N ASP A 400 -3.69 9.42 -39.88
CA ASP A 400 -4.46 8.36 -40.57
C ASP A 400 -4.66 7.11 -39.71
N ILE A 401 -3.72 6.82 -38.81
CA ILE A 401 -3.81 5.72 -37.85
C ILE A 401 -3.41 6.21 -36.46
N PHE A 402 -4.37 6.18 -35.54
CA PHE A 402 -4.12 6.30 -34.10
C PHE A 402 -4.89 5.19 -33.38
N GLU A 403 -4.23 4.09 -33.02
CA GLU A 403 -4.84 2.92 -32.39
C GLU A 403 -4.19 2.63 -31.04
N ILE A 404 -5.00 2.55 -29.99
CA ILE A 404 -4.57 2.10 -28.66
C ILE A 404 -5.29 0.81 -28.32
N ARG A 405 -4.52 -0.26 -28.11
CA ARG A 405 -5.03 -1.51 -27.54
C ARG A 405 -4.63 -1.56 -26.08
N ALA A 406 -5.60 -1.31 -25.21
CA ALA A 406 -5.50 -1.63 -23.79
C ALA A 406 -5.90 -3.10 -23.57
N THR A 407 -5.35 -3.72 -22.52
CA THR A 407 -5.59 -5.12 -22.14
C THR A 407 -7.04 -5.33 -21.67
N GLY A 408 -7.95 -5.56 -22.62
CA GLY A 408 -9.33 -5.97 -22.37
C GLY A 408 -9.53 -7.44 -22.70
N THR A 409 -9.60 -8.31 -21.69
CA THR A 409 -10.19 -9.67 -21.67
C THR A 409 -9.67 -10.75 -22.63
N GLU A 410 -8.91 -10.43 -23.67
CA GLU A 410 -8.18 -11.40 -24.49
C GLU A 410 -6.68 -11.15 -24.35
N SER A 411 -5.90 -12.21 -24.51
CA SER A 411 -4.46 -12.33 -24.27
C SER A 411 -3.55 -11.47 -25.19
N GLY A 412 -3.97 -10.26 -25.54
CA GLY A 412 -3.20 -9.27 -26.29
C GLY A 412 -2.32 -8.43 -25.38
N ARG A 413 -1.10 -8.10 -25.85
CA ARG A 413 -0.21 -7.15 -25.17
C ARG A 413 -0.72 -5.71 -25.38
N PRO A 414 -0.61 -4.82 -24.38
CA PRO A 414 -0.96 -3.43 -24.57
C PRO A 414 -0.06 -2.82 -25.65
N SER A 415 -0.63 -2.09 -26.61
CA SER A 415 0.13 -1.53 -27.72
C SER A 415 -0.46 -0.22 -28.24
N ILE A 416 0.41 0.69 -28.69
CA ILE A 416 0.05 1.91 -29.41
C ILE A 416 0.54 1.78 -30.84
N ALA A 417 -0.29 2.15 -31.80
CA ALA A 417 0.11 2.35 -33.19
C ALA A 417 -0.24 3.76 -33.67
N LEU A 418 0.74 4.43 -34.25
CA LEU A 418 0.66 5.75 -34.87
C LEU A 418 0.99 5.59 -36.36
N GLY A 419 0.30 6.31 -37.24
CA GLY A 419 0.59 6.31 -38.66
C GLY A 419 0.09 7.57 -39.36
N GLU A 420 0.86 8.05 -40.31
CA GLU A 420 0.59 9.26 -41.09
C GLU A 420 1.04 9.08 -42.55
N GLN A 421 0.18 9.49 -43.47
CA GLN A 421 0.46 9.54 -44.89
C GLN A 421 1.07 10.89 -45.28
N VAL A 422 2.37 10.88 -45.52
CA VAL A 422 3.14 12.04 -45.98
C VAL A 422 3.02 12.14 -47.52
N GLY A 423 2.04 12.93 -47.97
CA GLY A 423 1.75 13.13 -49.39
C GLY A 423 1.13 11.92 -50.08
N SER A 424 1.20 11.81 -51.41
CA SER A 424 0.46 10.77 -52.14
C SER A 424 1.10 9.38 -52.13
N ARG A 425 2.32 9.25 -51.62
CA ARG A 425 3.16 8.05 -51.83
C ARG A 425 3.92 7.55 -50.61
N LEU A 426 4.07 8.31 -49.53
CA LEU A 426 4.85 7.89 -48.37
C LEU A 426 3.91 7.73 -47.17
N PHE A 427 3.97 6.58 -46.52
CA PHE A 427 3.25 6.29 -45.29
C PHE A 427 4.27 5.90 -44.22
N VAL A 428 4.21 6.57 -43.07
CA VAL A 428 5.11 6.34 -41.94
C VAL A 428 4.26 5.83 -40.79
N SER A 429 4.71 4.76 -40.15
CA SER A 429 4.03 4.22 -38.98
C SER A 429 5.00 3.81 -37.89
N PHE A 430 4.53 3.94 -36.66
CA PHE A 430 5.25 3.55 -35.46
C PHE A 430 4.32 2.73 -34.57
N ARG A 431 4.77 1.57 -34.13
CA ARG A 431 4.04 0.72 -33.18
C ARG A 431 4.92 0.43 -31.97
N GLN A 432 4.40 0.69 -30.78
CA GLN A 432 5.02 0.35 -29.51
C GLN A 432 4.18 -0.71 -28.81
N GLU A 433 4.79 -1.84 -28.46
CA GLU A 433 4.19 -2.90 -27.66
C GLU A 433 4.79 -2.86 -26.24
N PHE A 434 3.93 -2.83 -25.21
CA PHE A 434 4.28 -2.71 -23.80
C PHE A 434 4.12 -4.07 -23.08
N GLY A 435 4.96 -4.36 -22.08
CA GLY A 435 4.93 -5.63 -21.34
C GLY A 435 6.31 -6.07 -20.84
N SER A 436 6.46 -7.37 -20.53
CA SER A 436 7.72 -7.97 -20.02
C SER A 436 8.89 -7.88 -20.99
N ASP A 437 8.60 -7.84 -22.28
CA ASP A 437 9.55 -7.62 -23.37
C ASP A 437 8.98 -6.48 -24.22
N GLU A 438 9.71 -5.37 -24.26
CA GLU A 438 9.32 -4.19 -25.02
C GLU A 438 9.81 -4.31 -26.47
N TYR A 439 8.93 -4.04 -27.43
CA TYR A 439 9.27 -3.95 -28.84
C TYR A 439 8.72 -2.66 -29.41
N SER A 440 9.60 -1.89 -30.06
CA SER A 440 9.24 -0.78 -30.91
C SER A 440 9.42 -1.19 -32.37
N ARG A 441 8.47 -0.83 -33.23
CA ARG A 441 8.51 -1.09 -34.66
C ARG A 441 8.25 0.20 -35.40
N PHE A 442 9.25 0.66 -36.15
CA PHE A 442 9.11 1.75 -37.10
C PHE A 442 8.98 1.16 -38.51
N SER A 443 7.94 1.55 -39.24
CA SER A 443 7.69 1.08 -40.60
C SER A 443 7.50 2.28 -41.53
N LEU A 444 8.25 2.29 -42.63
CA LEU A 444 8.19 3.29 -43.67
C LEU A 444 7.80 2.61 -44.99
N GLU A 445 6.68 3.04 -45.55
CA GLU A 445 6.10 2.48 -46.75
C GLU A 445 6.08 3.54 -47.85
N TYR A 446 6.80 3.30 -48.94
CA TYR A 446 6.85 4.20 -50.10
C TYR A 446 6.27 3.54 -51.35
N ARG A 447 5.18 4.09 -51.87
CA ARG A 447 4.53 3.68 -53.11
C ARG A 447 5.30 4.28 -54.30
N ILE A 448 6.01 3.42 -55.03
CA ILE A 448 6.75 3.82 -56.22
C ILE A 448 5.77 4.09 -57.37
N ASN A 449 4.79 3.21 -57.55
CA ASN A 449 3.65 3.33 -58.46
C ASN A 449 2.48 2.46 -57.95
N ASP A 450 1.40 2.36 -58.71
CA ASP A 450 0.20 1.61 -58.30
C ASP A 450 0.43 0.11 -58.09
N VAL A 451 1.60 -0.42 -58.49
CA VAL A 451 1.91 -1.85 -58.51
C VAL A 451 3.11 -2.20 -57.61
N LEU A 452 3.99 -1.24 -57.33
CA LEU A 452 5.26 -1.41 -56.59
C LEU A 452 5.29 -0.56 -55.32
N ARG A 453 5.60 -1.22 -54.21
CA ARG A 453 5.70 -0.59 -52.89
C ARG A 453 6.95 -1.05 -52.16
N LEU A 454 7.71 -0.10 -51.64
CA LEU A 454 8.88 -0.35 -50.80
C LEU A 454 8.48 -0.24 -49.34
N VAL A 455 8.71 -1.27 -48.54
CA VAL A 455 8.44 -1.26 -47.09
C VAL A 455 9.75 -1.48 -46.35
N SER A 456 10.17 -0.48 -45.57
CA SER A 456 11.27 -0.60 -44.64
C SER A 456 10.69 -0.75 -43.24
N THR A 457 11.13 -1.76 -42.49
CA THR A 457 10.73 -1.93 -41.09
C THR A 457 11.96 -2.09 -40.22
N VAL A 458 12.04 -1.28 -39.17
CA VAL A 458 13.04 -1.35 -38.12
C VAL A 458 12.32 -1.77 -36.85
N THR A 459 12.62 -2.97 -36.36
CA THR A 459 12.13 -3.45 -35.07
C THR A 459 13.27 -3.47 -34.07
N GLN A 460 13.05 -2.84 -32.92
CA GLN A 460 14.01 -2.76 -31.82
C GLN A 460 13.33 -3.28 -30.56
N GLY A 461 13.98 -4.22 -29.85
CA GLY A 461 13.46 -4.71 -28.58
C GLY A 461 14.48 -5.47 -27.74
N SER A 462 14.14 -5.67 -26.47
CA SER A 462 14.97 -6.39 -25.50
C SER A 462 14.13 -7.46 -24.80
N ALA A 463 14.48 -8.73 -25.03
CA ALA A 463 13.84 -9.87 -24.36
C ALA A 463 14.59 -10.23 -23.06
N ARG A 464 13.87 -10.33 -21.93
CA ARG A 464 14.43 -10.81 -20.65
C ARG A 464 14.34 -12.33 -20.56
N SER A 465 15.11 -13.02 -21.39
CA SER A 465 15.55 -14.40 -21.11
C SER A 465 16.97 -14.35 -20.53
N HIS A 466 17.41 -15.36 -19.77
CA HIS A 466 18.70 -15.45 -19.05
C HIS A 466 19.99 -15.28 -19.88
N ARG A 467 19.87 -14.85 -21.14
CA ARG A 467 20.89 -14.16 -21.93
C ARG A 467 20.20 -12.99 -22.64
N THR A 468 20.55 -11.77 -22.29
CA THR A 468 20.04 -10.54 -22.92
C THR A 468 20.42 -10.54 -24.40
N GLN A 469 19.52 -10.93 -25.28
CA GLN A 469 19.65 -10.72 -26.73
C GLN A 469 18.82 -9.49 -27.09
N ARG A 470 19.53 -8.44 -27.51
CA ARG A 470 18.95 -7.28 -28.18
C ARG A 470 18.53 -7.73 -29.58
N ILE A 471 17.24 -7.66 -29.88
CA ILE A 471 16.71 -7.98 -31.21
C ILE A 471 16.62 -6.64 -31.94
N ASP A 472 17.67 -6.31 -32.68
CA ASP A 472 17.64 -5.24 -33.67
C ASP A 472 17.47 -5.93 -35.03
N THR A 473 16.29 -5.81 -35.64
CA THR A 473 16.02 -6.36 -36.97
C THR A 473 15.59 -5.24 -37.90
N THR A 474 16.34 -5.08 -38.99
CA THR A 474 16.02 -4.15 -40.07
C THR A 474 15.70 -4.98 -41.31
N GLY A 475 14.49 -4.82 -41.84
CA GLY A 475 14.03 -5.48 -43.06
C GLY A 475 13.64 -4.44 -44.11
N VAL A 476 13.94 -4.72 -45.38
CA VAL A 476 13.45 -3.93 -46.51
C VAL A 476 12.83 -4.89 -47.49
N ASP A 477 11.51 -4.77 -47.67
CA ASP A 477 10.72 -5.61 -48.55
C ASP A 477 10.22 -4.79 -49.74
N LEU A 478 10.31 -5.37 -50.93
CA LEU A 478 9.68 -4.83 -52.14
C LEU A 478 8.44 -5.65 -52.45
N ILE A 479 7.27 -5.05 -52.29
CA ILE A 479 5.98 -5.69 -52.49
C ILE A 479 5.46 -5.31 -53.88
N TYR A 480 5.06 -6.32 -54.65
CA TYR A 480 4.45 -6.16 -55.96
C TYR A 480 3.07 -6.82 -55.98
N THR A 481 2.03 -6.08 -56.39
CA THR A 481 0.65 -6.58 -56.40
C THR A 481 0.11 -6.66 -57.81
N ILE A 482 -0.24 -7.86 -58.30
CA ILE A 482 -0.90 -8.03 -59.60
C ILE A 482 -2.41 -8.06 -59.36
N SER A 483 -3.10 -7.02 -59.85
CA SER A 483 -4.57 -7.00 -59.87
C SER A 483 -5.03 -7.43 -61.26
N TYR A 484 -5.89 -8.45 -61.34
CA TYR A 484 -6.52 -8.91 -62.60
C TYR A 484 -7.87 -8.25 -62.81
#